data_AF-A0AAU0M5Q9-F1
#
_entry.id   AF-A0AAU0M5Q9-F1
#
_cell.length_a   1.000
_cell.length_b   1.000
_cell.length_c   1.000
_cell.angle_alpha   90.00
_cell.angle_beta   90.00
_cell.angle_gamma   90.00
#
_symmetry.space_group_name_H-M   'P 1'
#
loop_
_entity.id
_entity.type
_entity.pdbx_description
1 polymer ?
#
loop_
_entity_poly.entity_id
_entity_poly.type
_entity_poly.pdbx_seq_one_letter_code
_entity_poly.pdbx_strand_id
1 'polypeptide(L)'
;MSDARRRGRRRIGAALALLVVIAAGLLTHLLLPGSIVTDIAGDALYAAAAYLAIVVLAPRLRLLTVGGLAAVWCIVVELFQLTGVPLAVGARFPPAFLLLGSAFDARDLVVYVVAVAALTGADAAVSRFGAGGIDSRGVSPRSR
;
A
#
# COMPACT_ATOMS: atom_id res chain seq x y z
N MET A 1 -15.03 4.84 23.33
CA MET A 1 -15.18 3.42 22.88
C MET A 1 -15.41 3.28 21.37
N SER A 2 -16.23 4.12 20.75
CA SER A 2 -16.48 4.18 19.28
C SER A 2 -15.19 4.34 18.45
N ASP A 3 -14.30 5.19 18.91
CA ASP A 3 -13.04 5.54 18.29
C ASP A 3 -12.04 4.38 18.22
N ALA A 4 -11.93 3.62 19.32
CA ALA A 4 -11.08 2.42 19.39
C ALA A 4 -11.60 1.32 18.45
N ARG A 5 -12.93 1.17 18.35
CA ARG A 5 -13.57 0.22 17.43
C ARG A 5 -13.38 0.61 15.96
N ARG A 6 -13.52 1.90 15.61
CA ARG A 6 -13.21 2.39 14.24
C ARG A 6 -11.75 2.14 13.87
N ARG A 7 -10.81 2.39 14.79
CA ARG A 7 -9.38 2.10 14.61
C ARG A 7 -9.12 0.60 14.41
N GLY A 8 -9.71 -0.25 15.25
CA GLY A 8 -9.59 -1.71 15.12
C GLY A 8 -10.07 -2.20 13.75
N ARG A 9 -11.23 -1.72 13.29
CA ARG A 9 -11.78 -2.08 11.97
C ARG A 9 -10.88 -1.61 10.81
N ARG A 10 -10.35 -0.37 10.87
CA ARG A 10 -9.40 0.12 9.85
C ARG A 10 -8.15 -0.74 9.80
N ARG A 11 -7.58 -1.07 10.96
CA ARG A 11 -6.37 -1.89 11.05
C ARG A 11 -6.58 -3.32 10.52
N ILE A 12 -7.69 -3.95 10.88
CA ILE A 12 -8.04 -5.31 10.40
C ILE A 12 -8.28 -5.28 8.89
N GLY A 13 -9.06 -4.32 8.38
CA GLY A 13 -9.30 -4.18 6.95
C GLY A 13 -8.00 -3.99 6.16
N ALA A 14 -7.11 -3.12 6.64
CA ALA A 14 -5.80 -2.92 6.02
C ALA A 14 -4.91 -4.17 6.09
N ALA A 15 -4.95 -4.93 7.19
CA ALA A 15 -4.19 -6.17 7.33
C ALA A 15 -4.69 -7.25 6.36
N LEU A 16 -6.01 -7.40 6.20
CA LEU A 16 -6.57 -8.32 5.22
C LEU A 16 -6.22 -7.92 3.79
N ALA A 17 -6.35 -6.63 3.46
CA ALA A 17 -5.94 -6.10 2.16
C ALA A 17 -4.44 -6.35 1.90
N LEU A 18 -3.59 -6.14 2.92
CA LEU A 18 -2.15 -6.39 2.83
C LEU A 18 -1.86 -7.86 2.52
N LEU A 19 -2.54 -8.79 3.18
CA LEU A 19 -2.39 -10.23 2.90
C LEU A 19 -2.76 -10.57 1.46
N VAL A 20 -3.86 -10.00 0.95
CA VAL A 20 -4.29 -10.20 -0.45
C VAL A 20 -3.26 -9.64 -1.43
N VAL A 21 -2.74 -8.43 -1.17
CA VAL A 21 -1.71 -7.80 -2.01
C VAL A 21 -0.42 -8.61 -2.02
N ILE A 22 0.04 -9.10 -0.86
CA ILE A 22 1.22 -9.97 -0.76
C ILE A 22 0.99 -11.26 -1.55
N ALA A 23 -0.17 -11.90 -1.41
CA ALA A 23 -0.50 -13.11 -2.15
C ALA A 23 -0.51 -12.85 -3.67
N ALA A 24 -1.09 -11.74 -4.12
CA ALA A 24 -1.07 -11.33 -5.53
C ALA A 24 0.35 -11.04 -6.03
N GLY A 25 1.19 -10.38 -5.22
CA GLY A 25 2.60 -10.13 -5.53
C GLY A 25 3.41 -11.41 -5.67
N LEU A 26 3.20 -12.38 -4.77
CA LEU A 26 3.84 -13.68 -4.85
C LEU A 26 3.35 -14.48 -6.07
N LEU A 27 2.05 -14.47 -6.35
CA LEU A 27 1.49 -15.15 -7.53
C LEU A 27 2.03 -14.53 -8.83
N THR A 28 2.07 -13.21 -8.94
CA THR A 28 2.65 -12.52 -10.10
C THR A 28 4.12 -12.87 -10.29
N HIS A 29 4.91 -12.87 -9.21
CA HIS A 29 6.32 -13.23 -9.25
C HIS A 29 6.57 -14.71 -9.63
N LEU A 30 5.71 -15.64 -9.18
CA LEU A 30 5.93 -17.08 -9.34
C LEU A 30 5.33 -17.67 -10.62
N LEU A 31 4.23 -17.11 -11.14
CA LEU A 31 3.44 -17.73 -12.20
C LEU A 31 3.48 -16.97 -13.53
N LEU A 32 3.78 -15.67 -13.52
CA LEU A 32 3.74 -14.88 -14.74
C LEU A 32 5.14 -14.74 -15.35
N PRO A 33 5.25 -14.80 -16.69
CA PRO A 33 6.52 -14.59 -17.37
C PRO A 33 6.96 -13.12 -17.25
N GLY A 34 8.27 -12.89 -17.16
CA GLY A 34 8.86 -11.56 -17.11
C GLY A 34 8.48 -10.72 -18.33
N SER A 35 7.85 -9.58 -18.09
CA SER A 35 7.37 -8.62 -19.09
C SER A 35 7.20 -7.25 -18.46
N ILE A 36 7.20 -6.19 -19.27
CA ILE A 36 6.98 -4.82 -18.78
C ILE A 36 5.68 -4.70 -17.97
N VAL A 37 4.63 -5.43 -18.35
CA VAL A 37 3.33 -5.39 -17.67
C VAL A 37 3.43 -6.04 -16.29
N THR A 38 4.13 -7.17 -16.17
CA THR A 38 4.31 -7.85 -14.88
C THR A 38 5.21 -7.07 -13.95
N ASP A 39 6.19 -6.35 -14.49
CA ASP A 39 7.09 -5.50 -13.71
C ASP A 39 6.29 -4.33 -13.10
N ILE A 40 5.55 -3.59 -13.94
CA ILE A 40 4.64 -2.52 -13.48
C ILE A 40 3.62 -3.04 -12.46
N ALA A 41 3.05 -4.23 -12.68
CA ALA A 41 2.10 -4.82 -11.76
C ALA A 41 2.77 -5.17 -10.42
N GLY A 42 3.98 -5.74 -10.46
CA GLY A 42 4.79 -6.05 -9.29
C GLY A 42 5.10 -4.80 -8.46
N ASP A 43 5.51 -3.71 -9.12
CA ASP A 43 5.82 -2.43 -8.47
C ASP A 43 4.59 -1.79 -7.84
N ALA A 44 3.46 -1.81 -8.54
CA ALA A 44 2.21 -1.32 -7.99
C ALA A 44 1.77 -2.13 -6.75
N LEU A 45 1.94 -3.45 -6.78
CA LEU A 45 1.65 -4.34 -5.65
C LEU A 45 2.63 -4.11 -4.49
N TYR A 46 3.92 -3.88 -4.77
CA TYR A 46 4.92 -3.55 -3.76
C TYR A 46 4.60 -2.22 -3.05
N ALA A 47 4.30 -1.17 -3.82
CA ALA A 47 3.88 0.12 -3.26
C ALA A 47 2.60 0.00 -2.43
N ALA A 48 1.64 -0.82 -2.88
CA ALA A 48 0.42 -1.12 -2.12
C ALA A 48 0.73 -1.83 -0.80
N ALA A 49 1.63 -2.81 -0.81
CA ALA A 49 2.06 -3.51 0.39
C ALA A 49 2.73 -2.54 1.39
N ALA A 50 3.63 -1.68 0.93
CA ALA A 50 4.29 -0.66 1.76
C ALA A 50 3.27 0.31 2.38
N TYR A 51 2.33 0.83 1.59
CA TYR A 51 1.27 1.72 2.06
C TYR A 51 0.41 1.04 3.14
N LEU A 52 -0.09 -0.17 2.87
CA LEU A 52 -0.95 -0.91 3.79
C LEU A 52 -0.22 -1.33 5.06
N ALA A 53 1.06 -1.70 4.98
CA ALA A 53 1.88 -1.98 6.14
C ALA A 53 1.97 -0.76 7.07
N ILE A 54 2.18 0.45 6.53
CA ILE A 54 2.18 1.68 7.32
C ILE A 54 0.80 1.92 7.98
N VAL A 55 -0.30 1.65 7.27
CA VAL A 55 -1.65 1.74 7.87
C VAL A 55 -1.84 0.75 9.02
N VAL A 56 -1.37 -0.49 8.86
CA VAL A 56 -1.46 -1.53 9.89
C VAL A 56 -0.62 -1.19 11.12
N LEU A 57 0.59 -0.66 10.92
CA LEU A 57 1.54 -0.33 11.99
C LEU A 57 1.15 0.97 12.70
N ALA A 58 0.74 1.98 11.95
CA ALA A 58 0.48 3.33 12.44
C ALA A 58 -0.89 3.86 11.97
N PRO A 59 -2.01 3.27 12.42
CA PRO A 59 -3.35 3.61 11.93
C PRO A 59 -3.81 5.05 12.28
N ARG A 60 -3.01 5.79 13.07
CA ARG A 60 -3.25 7.18 13.46
C ARG A 60 -2.66 8.20 12.48
N LEU A 61 -1.80 7.78 11.56
CA LEU A 61 -1.19 8.70 10.61
C LEU A 61 -2.25 9.28 9.67
N ARG A 62 -2.04 10.55 9.31
CA ARG A 62 -2.87 11.23 8.31
C ARG A 62 -2.66 10.56 6.96
N LEU A 63 -3.72 10.54 6.16
CA LEU A 63 -3.76 9.90 4.85
C LEU A 63 -2.56 10.29 3.95
N LEU A 64 -2.31 11.59 3.80
CA LEU A 64 -1.19 12.09 3.00
C LEU A 64 0.19 11.72 3.59
N THR A 65 0.28 11.60 4.92
CA THR A 65 1.52 11.15 5.58
C THR A 65 1.80 9.68 5.29
N VAL A 66 0.77 8.82 5.28
CA VAL A 66 0.91 7.40 4.90
C VAL A 66 1.38 7.30 3.46
N GLY A 67 0.73 8.02 2.54
CA GLY A 67 1.14 8.05 1.13
C GLY A 67 2.59 8.53 0.96
N GLY A 68 2.95 9.65 1.56
CA GLY A 68 4.31 10.18 1.51
C GLY A 68 5.36 9.21 2.04
N LEU A 69 5.10 8.56 3.18
CA LEU A 69 6.01 7.54 3.73
C LEU A 69 6.16 6.33 2.83
N ALA A 70 5.07 5.86 2.22
CA ALA A 70 5.11 4.74 1.29
C ALA A 70 5.92 5.08 0.03
N ALA A 71 5.72 6.27 -0.55
CA ALA A 71 6.47 6.73 -1.71
C ALA A 71 7.96 6.89 -1.39
N VAL A 72 8.29 7.56 -0.26
CA VAL A 72 9.69 7.73 0.18
C VAL A 72 10.34 6.37 0.41
N TRP A 73 9.64 5.43 1.04
CA TRP A 73 10.16 4.07 1.24
C TRP A 73 10.53 3.41 -0.09
N CYS A 74 9.60 3.39 -1.06
CA CYS A 74 9.86 2.76 -2.36
C CYS A 74 11.01 3.46 -3.09
N ILE A 75 11.04 4.79 -3.12
CA ILE A 75 12.13 5.57 -3.74
C ILE A 75 13.48 5.25 -3.07
N VAL A 76 13.53 5.17 -1.74
CA VAL A 76 14.78 4.86 -1.01
C VAL A 76 15.26 3.45 -1.33
N VAL A 77 14.35 2.46 -1.36
CA VAL A 77 14.69 1.09 -1.76
C VAL A 77 15.23 1.04 -3.18
N GLU A 78 14.58 1.76 -4.09
CA GLU A 78 14.96 1.82 -5.51
C GLU A 78 16.33 2.48 -5.70
N LEU A 79 16.57 3.63 -5.06
CA LEU A 79 17.87 4.28 -5.07
C LEU A 79 18.95 3.45 -4.36
N PHE A 80 18.60 2.66 -3.36
CA PHE A 80 19.54 1.78 -2.67
C PHE A 80 20.11 0.71 -3.59
N GLN A 81 19.39 0.31 -4.64
CA GLN A 81 19.89 -0.65 -5.62
C GLN A 81 21.07 -0.11 -6.44
N LEU A 82 21.20 1.22 -6.59
CA LEU A 82 22.38 1.84 -7.21
C LEU A 82 23.69 1.54 -6.47
N THR A 83 23.61 1.13 -5.20
CA THR A 83 24.80 0.75 -4.41
C THR A 83 25.30 -0.66 -4.72
N GLY A 84 24.49 -1.50 -5.39
CA GLY A 84 24.77 -2.93 -5.58
C GLY A 84 24.63 -3.80 -4.32
N VAL A 85 24.36 -3.21 -3.15
CA VAL A 85 24.18 -3.95 -1.90
C VAL A 85 22.94 -4.87 -1.95
N PRO A 86 21.76 -4.43 -2.44
CA PRO A 86 20.60 -5.33 -2.61
C PRO A 86 20.92 -6.58 -3.41
N LEU A 87 21.64 -6.43 -4.51
CA LEU A 87 22.05 -7.54 -5.37
C LEU A 87 22.95 -8.53 -4.62
N ALA A 88 23.95 -8.02 -3.88
CA ALA A 88 24.86 -8.86 -3.10
C ALA A 88 24.16 -9.61 -1.95
N VAL A 89 23.20 -8.96 -1.27
CA VAL A 89 22.40 -9.57 -0.21
C VAL A 89 21.46 -10.62 -0.79
N GLY A 90 20.75 -10.30 -1.88
CA GLY A 90 19.84 -11.21 -2.56
C GLY A 90 20.53 -12.47 -3.09
N ALA A 91 21.77 -12.35 -3.59
CA ALA A 91 22.56 -13.50 -4.02
C ALA A 91 22.86 -14.49 -2.87
N ARG A 92 22.94 -14.01 -1.62
CA ARG A 92 23.16 -14.85 -0.42
C ARG A 92 21.86 -15.28 0.25
N PHE A 93 20.82 -14.47 0.13
CA PHE A 93 19.50 -14.71 0.71
C PHE A 93 18.43 -14.29 -0.31
N PRO A 94 18.03 -15.21 -1.22
CA PRO A 94 17.11 -14.91 -2.31
C PRO A 94 15.80 -14.20 -1.92
N PRO A 95 15.18 -14.47 -0.74
CA PRO A 95 13.99 -13.73 -0.34
C PRO A 95 14.19 -12.22 -0.19
N ALA A 96 15.43 -11.73 -0.05
CA ALA A 96 15.70 -10.29 0.00
C ALA A 96 15.34 -9.58 -1.31
N PHE A 97 15.35 -10.25 -2.46
CA PHE A 97 14.91 -9.66 -3.73
C PHE A 97 13.44 -9.24 -3.72
N LEU A 98 12.58 -9.91 -2.95
CA LEU A 98 11.18 -9.54 -2.81
C LEU A 98 10.98 -8.22 -2.05
N LEU A 99 11.95 -7.85 -1.20
CA LEU A 99 11.87 -6.65 -0.37
C LEU A 99 12.68 -5.48 -0.95
N LEU A 100 13.85 -5.78 -1.53
CA LEU A 100 14.82 -4.77 -1.93
C LEU A 100 14.92 -4.59 -3.44
N GLY A 101 14.34 -5.48 -4.24
CA GLY A 101 14.55 -5.53 -5.69
C GLY A 101 15.99 -5.94 -6.05
N SER A 102 16.28 -5.95 -7.35
CA SER A 102 17.55 -6.46 -7.88
C SER A 102 18.37 -5.41 -8.64
N ALA A 103 17.72 -4.46 -9.33
CA ALA A 103 18.38 -3.45 -10.15
C ALA A 103 17.48 -2.24 -10.39
N PHE A 104 18.10 -1.06 -10.37
CA PHE A 104 17.40 0.20 -10.48
C PHE A 104 16.75 0.41 -11.85
N ASP A 105 15.48 0.82 -11.86
CA ASP A 105 14.73 1.29 -13.01
C ASP A 105 13.98 2.61 -12.68
N ALA A 106 14.26 3.65 -13.45
CA ALA A 106 13.64 4.96 -13.27
C ALA A 106 12.11 4.95 -13.50
N ARG A 107 11.58 3.96 -14.24
CA ARG A 107 10.14 3.79 -14.46
C ARG A 107 9.41 3.46 -13.16
N ASP A 108 10.04 2.70 -12.28
CA ASP A 108 9.47 2.21 -11.04
C ASP A 108 9.12 3.38 -10.13
N LEU A 109 9.93 4.45 -10.14
CA LEU A 109 9.64 5.70 -9.44
C LEU A 109 8.28 6.30 -9.86
N VAL A 110 7.97 6.28 -11.15
CA VAL A 110 6.68 6.78 -11.68
C VAL A 110 5.55 5.86 -11.25
N VAL A 111 5.75 4.54 -11.36
CA VAL A 111 4.76 3.54 -10.95
C VAL A 111 4.44 3.66 -9.47
N TYR A 112 5.45 3.80 -8.60
CA TYR A 112 5.29 3.98 -7.17
C TYR A 112 4.51 5.24 -6.83
N VAL A 113 4.83 6.38 -7.45
CA VAL A 113 4.10 7.63 -7.20
C VAL A 113 2.65 7.52 -7.63
N VAL A 114 2.38 6.95 -8.82
CA VAL A 114 1.01 6.79 -9.33
C VAL A 114 0.20 5.81 -8.48
N ALA A 115 0.77 4.65 -8.13
CA ALA A 115 0.14 3.64 -7.30
C ALA A 115 -0.19 4.20 -5.91
N VAL A 116 0.76 4.88 -5.27
CA VAL A 116 0.55 5.52 -3.96
C VAL A 116 -0.51 6.60 -4.04
N ALA A 117 -0.52 7.43 -5.09
CA ALA A 117 -1.55 8.46 -5.26
C ALA A 117 -2.95 7.84 -5.42
N ALA A 118 -3.07 6.78 -6.21
CA ALA A 118 -4.32 6.04 -6.40
C ALA A 118 -4.81 5.41 -5.08
N LEU A 119 -3.93 4.75 -4.32
CA LEU A 119 -4.24 4.15 -3.02
C LEU A 119 -4.68 5.19 -2.00
N THR A 120 -3.96 6.32 -1.96
CA THR A 120 -4.29 7.46 -1.09
C THR A 120 -5.68 7.98 -1.43
N GLY A 121 -6.01 8.13 -2.72
CA GLY A 121 -7.35 8.53 -3.18
C GLY A 121 -8.44 7.54 -2.80
N ALA A 122 -8.18 6.24 -2.97
CA ALA A 122 -9.10 5.16 -2.61
C ALA A 122 -9.37 5.12 -1.10
N ASP A 123 -8.35 5.23 -0.25
CA ASP A 123 -8.48 5.26 1.22
C ASP A 123 -9.26 6.53 1.67
N ALA A 124 -9.04 7.67 1.01
CA ALA A 124 -9.87 8.87 1.20
C ALA A 124 -11.34 8.61 0.87
N ALA A 125 -11.64 8.00 -0.28
CA ALA A 125 -13.00 7.73 -0.73
C ALA A 125 -13.72 6.80 0.24
N VAL A 126 -13.11 5.67 0.61
CA VAL A 126 -13.66 4.70 1.57
C VAL A 126 -13.93 5.35 2.92
N SER A 127 -13.03 6.22 3.39
CA SER A 127 -13.18 6.95 4.64
C SER A 127 -14.37 7.94 4.62
N ARG A 128 -14.66 8.55 3.47
CA ARG A 128 -15.81 9.46 3.28
C ARG A 128 -17.15 8.70 3.26
N PHE A 129 -17.24 7.57 2.54
CA PHE A 129 -18.46 6.78 2.48
C PHE A 129 -18.83 6.15 3.83
N GLY A 130 -17.85 5.77 4.66
CA GLY A 130 -18.08 5.28 6.02
C GLY A 130 -18.50 6.35 7.05
N ALA A 131 -18.47 7.64 6.67
CA ALA A 131 -18.94 8.76 7.48
C ALA A 131 -20.34 9.22 7.07
N GLY A 132 -20.66 9.22 5.77
CA GLY A 132 -21.96 9.68 5.24
C GLY A 132 -23.16 8.75 5.50
N GLY A 133 -22.95 7.46 5.75
CA GLY A 133 -24.04 6.48 5.95
C GLY A 133 -24.74 6.50 7.32
N ILE A 134 -24.36 7.37 8.25
CA ILE A 134 -24.91 7.42 9.62
C ILE A 134 -25.91 8.58 9.82
N ASP A 135 -25.99 9.54 8.89
CA ASP A 135 -26.77 10.78 9.10
C ASP A 135 -28.25 10.69 8.66
N SER A 136 -28.70 9.55 8.13
CA SER A 136 -30.06 9.42 7.54
C SER A 136 -31.15 8.86 8.46
N ARG A 137 -30.94 8.79 9.79
CA ARG A 137 -31.96 8.27 10.75
C ARG A 137 -32.52 9.33 11.71
N GLY A 138 -32.35 10.61 11.40
CA GLY A 138 -32.65 11.71 12.31
C GLY A 138 -33.71 12.69 11.83
N VAL A 139 -34.77 12.27 11.13
CA VAL A 139 -35.95 13.14 10.91
C VAL A 139 -37.23 12.34 11.13
N SER A 140 -37.78 12.44 12.34
CA SER A 140 -39.22 12.25 12.53
C SER A 140 -39.91 13.62 12.52
N PRO A 141 -41.06 13.79 11.85
CA PRO A 141 -41.77 15.06 11.81
C PRO A 141 -42.43 15.29 13.17
N ARG A 142 -42.09 16.38 13.85
CA ARG A 142 -42.95 16.91 14.92
C ARG A 142 -44.04 17.75 14.28
N SER A 143 -45.23 17.16 14.17
CA SER A 143 -46.48 17.89 14.02
C SER A 143 -46.72 18.77 15.24
N ARG A 144 -47.04 20.03 15.01
CA ARG A 144 -47.87 20.88 15.87
C ARG A 144 -48.82 21.65 14.99
#